data_AF-A0A7W4C7E1-F1
#
_entry.id   AF-A0A7W4C7E1-F1
#
_cell.length_a   1.000
_cell.length_b   1.000
_cell.length_c   1.000
_cell.angle_alpha   90.00
_cell.angle_beta   90.00
_cell.angle_gamma   90.00
#
_symmetry.space_group_name_H-M   'P 1'
#
loop_
_entity.id
_entity.type
_entity.pdbx_description
1 polymer ?
#
loop_
_entity_poly.entity_id
_entity_poly.type
_entity_poly.pdbx_seq_one_letter_code
_entity_poly.pdbx_strand_id
1 'polypeptide(L)'
;TLAIKPAPLTSSLSIPTLSTFVRNIKPNIDIHSLTWAKALNALKVSSVIESSQYFNVPMEQLQQLFNNAEHVHQHYPRVGKHLPLIPAFPMLSHSHNETESDVNLAKSSKVFIYLCNKFDKSIGVERLTLANVRLSMEILNYAVPGKDYALRCPNSKVSRMFIRFCQLLGLKDRHLKFKFHRADLTIEQSHRIENRWRKTITDYGFITNNFVIASESEGRYLGNHDGSGFLEIALVNNGYKRVQRHQSLFSFLHFLLILSYQEE
;
A
#
# COMPACT_ATOMS: atom_id res chain seq x y z
N THR A 1 25.14 -39.11 -10.89
CA THR A 1 23.72 -38.85 -10.56
C THR A 1 23.62 -37.53 -9.84
N LEU A 2 23.05 -36.50 -10.49
CA LEU A 2 22.96 -35.14 -9.96
C LEU A 2 21.92 -35.08 -8.83
N ALA A 3 22.39 -35.17 -7.59
CA ALA A 3 21.56 -35.02 -6.40
C ALA A 3 21.15 -33.56 -6.27
N ILE A 4 19.91 -33.26 -6.66
CA ILE A 4 19.27 -31.96 -6.41
C ILE A 4 19.14 -31.83 -4.89
N LYS A 5 19.91 -30.91 -4.28
CA LYS A 5 19.72 -30.55 -2.88
C LYS A 5 18.36 -29.86 -2.73
N PRO A 6 17.50 -30.28 -1.78
CA PRO A 6 16.26 -29.57 -1.51
C PRO A 6 16.57 -28.13 -1.11
N ALA A 7 15.71 -27.20 -1.53
CA ALA A 7 15.81 -25.80 -1.12
C ALA A 7 15.84 -25.72 0.42
N PRO A 8 16.69 -24.85 1.00
CA PRO A 8 16.76 -24.70 2.45
C PRO A 8 15.37 -24.34 2.98
N LEU A 9 14.98 -24.98 4.09
CA LEU A 9 13.78 -24.63 4.85
C LEU A 9 13.78 -23.12 5.07
N THR A 10 12.68 -22.47 4.71
CA THR A 10 12.41 -21.03 4.85
C THR A 10 12.48 -20.50 6.29
N SER A 11 12.92 -21.32 7.25
CA SER A 11 13.05 -21.02 8.67
C SER A 11 14.31 -20.24 9.04
N SER A 12 15.19 -19.88 8.09
CA SER A 12 16.39 -19.05 8.38
C SER A 12 16.29 -17.60 7.92
N LEU A 13 15.18 -17.19 7.33
CA LEU A 13 14.85 -15.77 7.23
C LEU A 13 14.23 -15.39 8.58
N SER A 14 14.97 -14.64 9.40
CA SER A 14 14.37 -13.85 10.48
C SER A 14 13.49 -12.79 9.83
N ILE A 15 12.31 -13.19 9.38
CA ILE A 15 11.25 -12.29 8.97
C ILE A 15 10.91 -11.53 10.24
N PRO A 16 11.01 -10.18 10.27
CA PRO A 16 10.53 -9.41 11.39
C PRO A 16 9.07 -9.82 11.61
N THR A 17 8.81 -10.49 12.73
CA THR A 17 7.47 -10.92 13.11
C THR A 17 6.95 -9.97 14.17
N LEU A 18 5.62 -9.84 14.21
CA LEU A 18 4.83 -8.94 15.06
C LEU A 18 5.23 -8.85 16.55
N SER A 19 6.08 -9.72 17.09
CA SER A 19 6.50 -9.71 18.49
C SER A 19 7.59 -8.69 18.83
N THR A 20 8.32 -8.10 17.87
CA THR A 20 9.44 -7.20 18.17
C THR A 20 9.08 -5.70 18.19
N PHE A 21 7.95 -5.30 17.60
CA PHE A 21 7.57 -3.88 17.47
C PHE A 21 6.67 -3.40 18.63
N VAL A 22 7.27 -3.04 19.78
CA VAL A 22 6.56 -2.57 21.00
C VAL A 22 6.74 -1.07 21.26
N ARG A 23 6.85 -0.23 20.23
CA ARG A 23 6.88 1.24 20.45
C ARG A 23 5.66 1.95 19.90
N ASN A 24 4.85 2.46 20.83
CA ASN A 24 3.84 3.49 20.58
C ASN A 24 4.56 4.74 20.07
N ILE A 25 4.20 5.19 18.88
CA ILE A 25 4.79 6.40 18.29
C ILE A 25 3.65 7.35 18.01
N LYS A 26 3.76 8.53 18.63
CA LYS A 26 3.06 9.72 18.19
C LYS A 26 4.00 10.42 17.21
N PRO A 27 3.78 10.33 15.89
CA PRO A 27 4.53 11.16 14.98
C PRO A 27 3.99 12.59 15.15
N ASN A 28 4.85 13.53 15.52
CA ASN A 28 4.47 14.94 15.52
C ASN A 28 4.56 15.44 14.07
N ILE A 29 3.59 15.05 13.23
CA ILE A 29 3.56 15.49 11.82
C ILE A 29 2.67 16.72 11.72
N ASP A 30 3.18 17.86 12.16
CA ASP A 30 2.54 19.17 11.95
C ASP A 30 2.60 19.61 10.46
N ILE A 31 3.25 18.82 9.60
CA ILE A 31 3.49 19.12 8.18
C ILE A 31 2.71 18.15 7.28
N HIS A 32 2.00 18.68 6.29
CA HIS A 32 1.22 17.88 5.33
C HIS A 32 2.03 16.78 4.64
N SER A 33 1.44 15.60 4.49
CA SER A 33 2.10 14.44 3.86
C SER A 33 2.50 14.70 2.42
N LEU A 34 1.77 15.57 1.70
CA LEU A 34 2.15 16.00 0.35
C LEU A 34 3.46 16.80 0.35
N THR A 35 3.68 17.67 1.34
CA THR A 35 4.90 18.45 1.50
C THR A 35 6.10 17.53 1.73
N TRP A 36 5.94 16.54 2.61
CA TRP A 36 6.95 15.50 2.83
C TRP A 36 7.26 14.69 1.58
N ALA A 37 6.24 14.30 0.80
CA ALA A 37 6.44 13.59 -0.46
C ALA A 37 7.21 14.44 -1.49
N LYS A 38 6.92 15.74 -1.59
CA LYS A 38 7.63 16.68 -2.45
C LYS A 38 9.09 16.85 -2.03
N ALA A 39 9.34 17.05 -0.72
CA ALA A 39 10.69 17.18 -0.17
C ALA A 39 11.54 15.91 -0.40
N LEU A 40 10.98 14.73 -0.11
CA LEU A 40 11.63 13.46 -0.38
C LEU A 40 11.90 13.25 -1.88
N ASN A 41 10.97 13.66 -2.76
CA ASN A 41 11.16 13.54 -4.20
C ASN A 41 12.28 14.45 -4.74
N ALA A 42 12.50 15.62 -4.13
CA ALA A 42 13.56 16.55 -4.53
C ALA A 42 14.96 16.03 -4.24
N LEU A 43 15.12 15.12 -3.26
CA LEU A 43 16.40 14.46 -2.97
C LEU A 43 16.95 13.61 -4.12
N LYS A 44 16.18 13.41 -5.21
CA LYS A 44 16.69 12.82 -6.45
C LYS A 44 17.72 13.70 -7.17
N VAL A 45 17.69 15.01 -6.94
CA VAL A 45 18.48 16.00 -7.68
C VAL A 45 19.07 17.11 -6.80
N SER A 46 18.65 17.21 -5.54
CA SER A 46 19.04 18.27 -4.61
C SER A 46 19.52 17.68 -3.28
N SER A 47 20.32 18.44 -2.55
CA SER A 47 20.76 18.06 -1.20
C SER A 47 19.63 18.13 -0.17
N VAL A 48 19.84 17.50 0.99
CA VAL A 48 18.92 17.57 2.13
C VAL A 48 18.77 19.01 2.62
N ILE A 49 19.85 19.80 2.61
CA ILE A 49 19.83 21.21 3.02
C ILE A 49 18.94 22.03 2.09
N GLU A 50 19.17 21.97 0.78
CA GLU A 50 18.40 22.72 -0.21
C GLU A 50 16.92 22.32 -0.20
N SER A 51 16.63 21.02 -0.11
CA SER A 51 15.25 20.51 -0.08
C SER A 51 14.52 20.91 1.21
N SER A 52 15.22 20.86 2.35
CA SER A 52 14.68 21.30 3.64
C SER A 52 14.28 22.77 3.61
N GLN A 53 15.16 23.63 3.09
CA GLN A 53 14.90 25.06 2.93
C GLN A 53 13.75 25.34 1.97
N TYR A 54 13.76 24.70 0.78
CA TYR A 54 12.76 24.97 -0.25
C TYR A 54 11.34 24.59 0.17
N PHE A 55 11.17 23.44 0.82
CA PHE A 55 9.85 22.95 1.25
C PHE A 55 9.48 23.33 2.68
N ASN A 56 10.33 24.10 3.36
CA ASN A 56 10.15 24.52 4.75
C ASN A 56 9.88 23.31 5.69
N VAL A 57 10.72 22.27 5.59
CA VAL A 57 10.65 21.08 6.45
C VAL A 57 11.91 20.97 7.31
N PRO A 58 11.85 20.48 8.57
CA PRO A 58 13.03 20.34 9.41
C PRO A 58 14.09 19.44 8.79
N MET A 59 15.33 19.92 8.69
CA MET A 59 16.44 19.22 8.06
C MET A 59 16.70 17.84 8.69
N GLU A 60 16.70 17.77 10.02
CA GLU A 60 16.92 16.52 10.76
C GLU A 60 15.85 15.46 10.45
N GLN A 61 14.58 15.88 10.35
CA GLN A 61 13.48 14.98 10.02
C GLN A 61 13.53 14.54 8.55
N LEU A 62 13.93 15.42 7.63
CA LEU A 62 14.13 15.06 6.23
C LEU A 62 15.29 14.07 6.06
N GLN A 63 16.39 14.27 6.79
CA GLN A 63 17.51 13.33 6.82
C GLN A 63 17.06 11.97 7.37
N GLN A 64 16.31 11.96 8.46
CA GLN A 64 15.76 10.72 9.02
C GLN A 64 14.85 10.00 8.01
N LEU A 65 14.00 10.75 7.29
CA LEU A 65 13.13 10.19 6.26
C LEU A 65 13.93 9.57 5.10
N PHE A 66 15.05 10.19 4.73
CA PHE A 66 15.95 9.65 3.72
C PHE A 66 16.64 8.38 4.20
N ASN A 67 17.16 8.36 5.43
CA ASN A 67 17.75 7.15 6.03
C ASN A 67 16.72 6.01 6.10
N ASN A 68 15.49 6.30 6.53
CA ASN A 68 14.38 5.35 6.51
C ASN A 68 14.16 4.76 5.11
N ALA A 69 14.27 5.60 4.07
CA ALA A 69 14.14 5.16 2.68
C ALA A 69 15.27 4.21 2.28
N GLU A 70 16.51 4.45 2.71
CA GLU A 70 17.65 3.56 2.51
C GLU A 70 17.43 2.21 3.20
N HIS A 71 16.99 2.20 4.45
CA HIS A 71 16.68 0.97 5.16
C HIS A 71 15.58 0.16 4.47
N VAL A 72 14.48 0.82 4.07
CA VAL A 72 13.39 0.20 3.33
C VAL A 72 13.88 -0.37 1.99
N HIS A 73 14.72 0.37 1.27
CA HIS A 73 15.30 -0.08 0.01
C HIS A 73 16.12 -1.37 0.17
N GLN A 74 16.97 -1.41 1.19
CA GLN A 74 17.87 -2.53 1.46
C GLN A 74 17.14 -3.75 2.02
N HIS A 75 16.26 -3.56 2.99
CA HIS A 75 15.73 -4.62 3.84
C HIS A 75 14.30 -5.04 3.50
N TYR A 76 13.59 -4.34 2.62
CA TYR A 76 12.21 -4.67 2.26
C TYR A 76 12.16 -5.47 0.93
N PRO A 77 12.08 -6.80 0.97
CA PRO A 77 12.06 -7.61 -0.24
C PRO A 77 10.70 -7.55 -0.91
N ARG A 78 10.66 -7.12 -2.18
CA ARG A 78 9.57 -7.51 -3.08
C ARG A 78 10.01 -8.76 -3.83
N VAL A 79 9.08 -9.69 -4.09
CA VAL A 79 9.36 -10.89 -4.89
C VAL A 79 10.01 -10.48 -6.21
N GLY A 80 11.33 -10.73 -6.32
CA GLY A 80 12.14 -10.52 -7.52
C GLY A 80 12.82 -9.16 -7.71
N LYS A 81 12.54 -8.10 -6.94
CA LYS A 81 13.21 -6.76 -7.06
C LYS A 81 13.18 -5.95 -5.76
N HIS A 82 14.17 -5.10 -5.51
CA HIS A 82 14.09 -4.11 -4.43
C HIS A 82 13.07 -3.00 -4.74
N LEU A 83 12.48 -2.40 -3.69
CA LEU A 83 11.75 -1.14 -3.82
C LEU A 83 12.72 -0.05 -4.30
N PRO A 84 12.28 0.97 -5.07
CA PRO A 84 13.16 2.09 -5.39
C PRO A 84 13.53 2.83 -4.09
N LEU A 85 14.72 3.45 -4.02
CA LEU A 85 15.11 4.25 -2.84
C LEU A 85 14.08 5.35 -2.54
N ILE A 86 13.76 6.16 -3.55
CA ILE A 86 12.71 7.16 -3.48
C ILE A 86 11.50 6.66 -4.26
N PRO A 87 10.26 6.74 -3.72
CA PRO A 87 9.07 6.34 -4.45
C PRO A 87 9.00 6.97 -5.86
N ALA A 88 8.45 6.22 -6.80
CA ALA A 88 8.18 6.70 -8.16
C ALA A 88 6.93 7.60 -8.16
N PHE A 89 6.98 8.70 -7.40
CA PHE A 89 5.89 9.66 -7.28
C PHE A 89 5.38 10.07 -8.67
N PRO A 90 4.06 10.23 -8.85
CA PRO A 90 3.58 10.89 -10.06
C PRO A 90 4.10 12.33 -10.09
N MET A 91 4.05 13.00 -11.25
CA MET A 91 4.58 14.35 -11.39
C MET A 91 3.95 15.30 -10.35
N LEU A 92 4.69 15.60 -9.28
CA LEU A 92 4.27 16.52 -8.23
C LEU A 92 4.71 17.91 -8.68
N SER A 93 3.77 18.82 -8.95
CA SER A 93 4.14 20.21 -9.25
C SER A 93 4.77 20.86 -8.02
N HIS A 94 5.82 21.65 -8.25
CA HIS A 94 6.46 22.44 -7.20
C HIS A 94 5.62 23.66 -6.79
N SER A 95 4.57 24.01 -7.55
CA SER A 95 3.72 25.16 -7.25
C SER A 95 2.86 24.93 -6.00
N HIS A 96 2.82 25.97 -5.15
CA HIS A 96 2.22 26.01 -3.82
C HIS A 96 0.71 26.32 -3.79
N ASN A 97 0.06 26.48 -4.93
CA ASN A 97 -1.35 26.87 -4.95
C ASN A 97 -2.27 25.65 -4.80
N GLU A 98 -2.47 25.21 -3.56
CA GLU A 98 -3.47 24.19 -3.20
C GLU A 98 -4.92 24.63 -3.45
N THR A 99 -5.13 25.91 -3.76
CA THR A 99 -6.45 26.54 -3.94
C THR A 99 -6.97 26.54 -5.38
N GLU A 100 -6.14 26.28 -6.38
CA GLU A 100 -6.59 26.15 -7.77
C GLU A 100 -6.56 24.68 -8.19
N SER A 101 -7.71 24.15 -8.58
CA SER A 101 -7.77 22.86 -9.23
C SER A 101 -7.06 22.98 -10.57
N ASP A 102 -5.77 22.69 -10.62
CA ASP A 102 -5.01 22.71 -11.87
C ASP A 102 -5.63 21.66 -12.82
N VAL A 103 -6.38 22.17 -13.79
CA VAL A 103 -7.09 21.36 -14.78
C VAL A 103 -6.08 20.51 -15.56
N ASN A 104 -4.85 20.99 -15.71
CA ASN A 104 -3.75 20.37 -16.45
C ASN A 104 -2.96 19.35 -15.64
N LEU A 105 -3.17 19.23 -14.33
CA LEU A 105 -2.43 18.28 -13.52
C LEU A 105 -2.73 16.84 -13.95
N ALA A 106 -1.68 16.05 -14.13
CA ALA A 106 -1.79 14.65 -14.50
C ALA A 106 -2.73 13.89 -13.55
N LYS A 107 -3.54 13.03 -14.16
CA LYS A 107 -4.54 12.20 -13.48
C LYS A 107 -3.99 11.38 -12.31
N SER A 108 -2.77 10.84 -12.44
CA SER A 108 -2.06 10.14 -11.35
C SER A 108 -1.72 11.06 -10.18
N SER A 109 -1.26 12.28 -10.44
CA SER A 109 -0.94 13.25 -9.39
C SER A 109 -2.18 13.65 -8.61
N LYS A 110 -3.33 13.84 -9.28
CA LYS A 110 -4.63 14.08 -8.62
C LYS A 110 -5.00 12.96 -7.64
N VAL A 111 -4.78 11.69 -8.01
CA VAL A 111 -5.03 10.54 -7.13
C VAL A 111 -4.07 10.53 -5.93
N PHE A 112 -2.79 10.79 -6.17
CA PHE A 112 -1.79 10.79 -5.10
C PHE A 112 -2.08 11.91 -4.07
N ILE A 113 -2.34 13.12 -4.55
CA ILE A 113 -2.74 14.26 -3.69
C ILE A 113 -4.02 13.92 -2.91
N TYR A 114 -5.01 13.31 -3.56
CA TYR A 114 -6.23 12.86 -2.87
C TYR A 114 -5.92 11.87 -1.73
N LEU A 115 -5.00 10.93 -1.95
CA LEU A 115 -4.60 9.96 -0.92
C LEU A 115 -3.84 10.64 0.23
N CYS A 116 -2.92 11.56 -0.05
CA CYS A 116 -2.24 12.37 0.96
C CYS A 116 -3.25 13.19 1.79
N ASN A 117 -4.19 13.88 1.15
CA ASN A 117 -5.21 14.67 1.84
C ASN A 117 -6.14 13.80 2.69
N LYS A 118 -6.46 12.58 2.23
CA LYS A 118 -7.23 11.61 3.01
C LYS A 118 -6.44 11.12 4.22
N PHE A 119 -5.16 10.85 4.04
CA PHE A 119 -4.26 10.44 5.12
C PHE A 119 -4.14 11.52 6.19
N ASP A 120 -3.82 12.76 5.81
CA ASP A 120 -3.68 13.89 6.74
C ASP A 120 -4.94 14.15 7.55
N LYS A 121 -6.13 13.97 6.95
CA LYS A 121 -7.41 14.10 7.66
C LYS A 121 -7.74 12.92 8.59
N SER A 122 -7.11 11.77 8.37
CA SER A 122 -7.44 10.53 9.08
C SER A 122 -6.41 10.17 10.15
N ILE A 123 -5.15 10.58 9.96
CA ILE A 123 -4.06 10.37 10.92
C ILE A 123 -4.30 11.24 12.17
N GLY A 124 -4.08 10.68 13.36
CA GLY A 124 -4.33 11.38 14.63
C GLY A 124 -5.76 11.29 15.16
N VAL A 125 -6.72 10.80 14.37
CA VAL A 125 -8.02 10.32 14.87
C VAL A 125 -7.83 8.89 15.40
N GLU A 126 -8.42 8.53 16.54
CA GLU A 126 -8.26 7.23 17.26
C GLU A 126 -8.26 5.95 16.38
N ARG A 127 -8.79 6.03 15.16
CA ARG A 127 -9.01 4.88 14.27
C ARG A 127 -7.85 4.56 13.32
N LEU A 128 -7.01 5.52 12.91
CA LEU A 128 -5.88 5.28 11.99
C LEU A 128 -4.55 5.72 12.61
N THR A 129 -3.77 4.76 13.10
CA THR A 129 -2.42 4.98 13.64
C THR A 129 -1.36 4.58 12.62
N LEU A 130 -0.12 5.07 12.76
CA LEU A 130 1.01 4.56 11.97
C LEU A 130 1.26 3.06 12.21
N ALA A 131 0.85 2.51 13.36
CA ALA A 131 0.88 1.06 13.57
C ALA A 131 -0.06 0.34 12.59
N ASN A 132 -1.26 0.86 12.32
CA ASN A 132 -2.18 0.32 11.32
C ASN A 132 -1.60 0.45 9.89
N VAL A 133 -0.85 1.52 9.63
CA VAL A 133 -0.11 1.72 8.36
C VAL A 133 1.04 0.71 8.22
N ARG A 134 1.83 0.48 9.28
CA ARG A 134 2.91 -0.52 9.32
C ARG A 134 2.40 -1.94 9.12
N LEU A 135 1.27 -2.27 9.75
CA LEU A 135 0.56 -3.54 9.51
C LEU A 135 0.17 -3.66 8.03
N SER A 136 -0.23 -2.54 7.42
CA SER A 136 -0.53 -2.46 6.00
C SER A 136 0.73 -2.57 5.10
N MET A 137 1.93 -2.73 5.65
CA MET A 137 3.15 -2.91 4.86
C MET A 137 3.32 -4.35 4.38
N GLU A 138 2.81 -5.36 5.11
CA GLU A 138 2.69 -6.73 4.58
C GLU A 138 1.98 -6.75 3.21
N ILE A 139 1.11 -5.76 2.96
CA ILE A 139 0.40 -5.57 1.69
C ILE A 139 1.37 -5.27 0.55
N LEU A 140 2.47 -4.53 0.77
CA LEU A 140 3.45 -4.21 -0.27
C LEU A 140 4.14 -5.46 -0.85
N ASN A 141 4.28 -6.54 -0.07
CA ASN A 141 4.75 -7.82 -0.58
C ASN A 141 3.81 -8.43 -1.63
N TYR A 142 2.53 -8.09 -1.55
CA TYR A 142 1.45 -8.58 -2.41
C TYR A 142 0.86 -7.50 -3.33
N ALA A 143 1.32 -6.26 -3.22
CA ALA A 143 0.96 -5.17 -4.11
C ALA A 143 1.71 -5.35 -5.43
N VAL A 144 0.98 -5.49 -6.54
CA VAL A 144 1.60 -5.74 -7.84
C VAL A 144 1.40 -4.56 -8.77
N PRO A 145 2.39 -3.65 -8.85
CA PRO A 145 2.49 -2.66 -9.91
C PRO A 145 2.19 -3.24 -11.30
N GLY A 146 1.23 -2.64 -12.00
CA GLY A 146 0.92 -2.93 -13.41
C GLY A 146 -0.15 -3.98 -13.67
N LYS A 147 -0.54 -4.78 -12.68
CA LYS A 147 -1.72 -5.66 -12.80
C LYS A 147 -2.99 -4.92 -12.36
N ASP A 148 -4.19 -5.34 -12.76
CA ASP A 148 -5.46 -4.59 -12.59
C ASP A 148 -5.91 -4.38 -11.12
N TYR A 149 -5.06 -4.70 -10.15
CA TYR A 149 -5.39 -4.78 -8.75
C TYR A 149 -4.36 -4.03 -7.89
N ALA A 150 -4.87 -3.40 -6.84
CA ALA A 150 -4.08 -2.84 -5.74
C ALA A 150 -3.44 -3.96 -4.90
N LEU A 151 -4.18 -5.04 -4.69
CA LEU A 151 -3.75 -6.20 -3.91
C LEU A 151 -4.27 -7.48 -4.57
N ARG A 152 -3.40 -8.50 -4.68
CA ARG A 152 -3.81 -9.89 -4.92
C ARG A 152 -3.07 -10.73 -3.93
N CYS A 153 -3.78 -11.19 -2.90
CA CYS A 153 -3.12 -11.81 -1.76
C CYS A 153 -3.71 -13.19 -1.46
N PRO A 154 -2.86 -14.22 -1.30
CA PRO A 154 -3.25 -15.55 -0.79
C PRO A 154 -3.57 -15.56 0.70
N ASN A 155 -3.15 -14.51 1.42
CA ASN A 155 -3.28 -14.40 2.86
C ASN A 155 -4.51 -13.56 3.20
N SER A 156 -5.49 -14.18 3.84
CA SER A 156 -6.76 -13.55 4.18
C SER A 156 -6.61 -12.50 5.28
N LYS A 157 -5.61 -12.62 6.16
CA LYS A 157 -5.30 -11.62 7.20
C LYS A 157 -4.81 -10.32 6.55
N VAL A 158 -3.86 -10.42 5.63
CA VAL A 158 -3.33 -9.26 4.88
C VAL A 158 -4.44 -8.58 4.08
N SER A 159 -5.29 -9.35 3.41
CA SER A 159 -6.44 -8.82 2.67
C SER A 159 -7.40 -8.05 3.58
N ARG A 160 -7.74 -8.60 4.76
CA ARG A 160 -8.58 -7.92 5.76
C ARG A 160 -7.94 -6.63 6.27
N MET A 161 -6.63 -6.65 6.49
CA MET A 161 -5.87 -5.46 6.90
C MET A 161 -5.91 -4.37 5.83
N PHE A 162 -5.80 -4.71 4.54
CA PHE A 162 -5.95 -3.73 3.46
C PHE A 162 -7.34 -3.12 3.41
N ILE A 163 -8.39 -3.95 3.54
CA ILE A 163 -9.78 -3.46 3.52
C ILE A 163 -10.01 -2.49 4.69
N ARG A 164 -9.55 -2.86 5.90
CA ARG A 164 -9.57 -1.98 7.08
C ARG A 164 -8.82 -0.68 6.81
N PHE A 165 -7.62 -0.73 6.24
CA PHE A 165 -6.85 0.46 5.91
C PHE A 165 -7.60 1.38 4.93
N CYS A 166 -8.19 0.83 3.86
CA CYS A 166 -9.01 1.59 2.93
C CYS A 166 -10.22 2.24 3.59
N GLN A 167 -10.90 1.53 4.50
CA GLN A 167 -11.98 2.08 5.31
C GLN A 167 -11.49 3.26 6.16
N LEU A 168 -10.35 3.09 6.84
CA LEU A 168 -9.78 4.10 7.73
C LEU A 168 -9.30 5.35 6.99
N LEU A 169 -8.83 5.21 5.75
CA LEU A 169 -8.59 6.34 4.84
C LEU A 169 -9.88 7.02 4.33
N GLY A 170 -11.05 6.48 4.66
CA GLY A 170 -12.33 6.97 4.19
C GLY A 170 -12.54 6.76 2.69
N LEU A 171 -12.02 5.67 2.13
CA LEU A 171 -12.41 5.21 0.80
C LEU A 171 -13.84 4.67 0.84
N LYS A 172 -14.57 4.86 -0.24
CA LYS A 172 -15.97 4.43 -0.42
C LYS A 172 -16.03 3.31 -1.45
N ASP A 173 -17.18 2.68 -1.57
CA ASP A 173 -17.45 1.58 -2.51
C ASP A 173 -16.97 1.84 -3.93
N ARG A 174 -17.32 3.00 -4.46
CA ARG A 174 -16.93 3.43 -5.81
C ARG A 174 -15.41 3.50 -6.04
N HIS A 175 -14.58 3.36 -5.01
CA HIS A 175 -13.13 3.33 -5.13
C HIS A 175 -12.57 1.90 -5.21
N LEU A 176 -13.31 0.87 -4.78
CA LEU A 176 -12.82 -0.51 -4.66
C LEU A 176 -13.70 -1.53 -5.37
N LYS A 177 -13.06 -2.52 -5.99
CA LYS A 177 -13.70 -3.72 -6.54
C LYS A 177 -12.99 -4.94 -5.99
N PHE A 178 -13.77 -5.92 -5.57
CA PHE A 178 -13.31 -7.14 -4.95
C PHE A 178 -13.59 -8.29 -5.92
N LYS A 179 -12.56 -9.08 -6.26
CA LYS A 179 -12.70 -10.27 -7.07
C LYS A 179 -12.23 -11.48 -6.27
N PHE A 180 -13.13 -12.41 -6.02
CA PHE A 180 -12.82 -13.63 -5.28
C PHE A 180 -12.56 -14.79 -6.24
N HIS A 181 -11.38 -15.40 -6.10
CA HIS A 181 -10.94 -16.56 -6.86
C HIS A 181 -11.11 -17.81 -6.00
N ARG A 182 -11.84 -18.79 -6.55
CA ARG A 182 -12.21 -20.04 -5.87
C ARG A 182 -11.22 -21.18 -6.10
N ALA A 183 -9.98 -20.84 -6.47
CA ALA A 183 -8.93 -21.81 -6.76
C ALA A 183 -8.76 -22.78 -5.57
N ASP A 184 -8.61 -24.08 -5.86
CA ASP A 184 -8.39 -25.15 -4.89
C ASP A 184 -9.41 -25.24 -3.73
N LEU A 185 -10.66 -24.81 -3.97
CA LEU A 185 -11.76 -24.93 -3.02
C LEU A 185 -12.84 -25.88 -3.55
N THR A 186 -13.41 -26.69 -2.66
CA THR A 186 -14.65 -27.43 -2.97
C THR A 186 -15.84 -26.46 -3.09
N ILE A 187 -16.94 -26.90 -3.72
CA ILE A 187 -18.16 -26.10 -3.87
C ILE A 187 -18.66 -25.60 -2.49
N GLU A 188 -18.70 -26.48 -1.50
CA GLU A 188 -19.15 -26.16 -0.15
C GLU A 188 -18.23 -25.15 0.56
N GLN A 189 -16.91 -25.34 0.47
CA GLN A 189 -15.93 -24.40 1.00
C GLN A 189 -16.07 -23.04 0.33
N SER A 190 -16.23 -23.03 -0.99
CA SER A 190 -16.36 -21.84 -1.80
C SER A 190 -17.54 -20.96 -1.35
N HIS A 191 -18.72 -21.55 -1.16
CA HIS A 191 -19.90 -20.82 -0.66
C HIS A 191 -19.69 -20.26 0.74
N ARG A 192 -19.10 -21.04 1.66
CA ARG A 192 -18.83 -20.59 3.03
C ARG A 192 -17.84 -19.40 3.05
N ILE A 193 -16.77 -19.50 2.28
CA ILE A 193 -15.71 -18.48 2.21
C ILE A 193 -16.22 -17.23 1.50
N GLU A 194 -17.00 -17.38 0.43
CA GLU A 194 -17.66 -16.25 -0.25
C GLU A 194 -18.50 -15.44 0.74
N ASN A 195 -19.37 -16.09 1.52
CA ASN A 195 -20.20 -15.42 2.51
C ASN A 195 -19.36 -14.69 3.55
N ARG A 196 -18.24 -15.29 3.98
CA ARG A 196 -17.30 -14.66 4.90
C ARG A 196 -16.65 -13.40 4.31
N TRP A 197 -16.26 -13.44 3.04
CA TRP A 197 -15.71 -12.27 2.35
C TRP A 197 -16.75 -11.17 2.16
N ARG A 198 -17.97 -11.52 1.73
CA ARG A 198 -19.08 -10.57 1.62
C ARG A 198 -19.36 -9.89 2.96
N LYS A 199 -19.45 -10.68 4.04
CA LYS A 199 -19.62 -10.15 5.40
C LYS A 199 -18.46 -9.24 5.81
N THR A 200 -17.22 -9.64 5.55
CA THR A 200 -16.04 -8.82 5.85
C THR A 200 -16.10 -7.46 5.15
N ILE A 201 -16.49 -7.45 3.88
CA ILE A 201 -16.64 -6.24 3.07
C ILE A 201 -17.73 -5.33 3.66
N THR A 202 -18.89 -5.89 4.01
CA THR A 202 -19.98 -5.13 4.65
C THR A 202 -19.63 -4.63 6.04
N ASP A 203 -18.94 -5.43 6.85
CA ASP A 203 -18.52 -5.05 8.21
C ASP A 203 -17.54 -3.87 8.20
N TYR A 204 -16.75 -3.73 7.12
CA TYR A 204 -15.88 -2.56 6.89
C TYR A 204 -16.56 -1.40 6.15
N GLY A 205 -17.89 -1.45 6.00
CA GLY A 205 -18.69 -0.37 5.44
C GLY A 205 -18.67 -0.29 3.93
N PHE A 206 -18.32 -1.40 3.25
CA PHE A 206 -18.38 -1.50 1.80
C PHE A 206 -19.58 -2.32 1.31
N ILE A 207 -20.16 -1.98 0.16
CA ILE A 207 -21.27 -2.71 -0.45
C ILE A 207 -20.77 -3.88 -1.32
N THR A 208 -21.55 -4.95 -1.35
CA THR A 208 -21.23 -6.18 -2.09
C THR A 208 -21.45 -6.08 -3.60
N ASN A 209 -22.01 -4.99 -4.12
CA ASN A 209 -22.20 -4.81 -5.58
C ASN A 209 -20.87 -4.79 -6.34
N ASN A 210 -19.79 -4.39 -5.66
CA ASN A 210 -18.45 -4.39 -6.21
C ASN A 210 -17.70 -5.71 -5.93
N PHE A 211 -18.38 -6.72 -5.40
CA PHE A 211 -17.82 -8.05 -5.18
C PHE A 211 -18.24 -8.99 -6.31
N VAL A 212 -17.25 -9.52 -7.03
CA VAL A 212 -17.44 -10.45 -8.15
C VAL A 212 -16.71 -11.76 -7.91
N ILE A 213 -17.27 -12.83 -8.44
CA ILE A 213 -16.62 -14.14 -8.49
C ILE A 213 -15.81 -14.23 -9.77
N ALA A 214 -14.54 -14.60 -9.66
CA ALA A 214 -13.69 -14.86 -10.82
C ALA A 214 -14.14 -16.14 -11.53
N SER A 215 -13.95 -16.21 -12.85
CA SER A 215 -14.09 -17.47 -13.56
C SER A 215 -13.01 -18.46 -13.11
N GLU A 216 -13.29 -19.75 -13.23
CA GLU A 216 -12.34 -20.81 -12.89
C GLU A 216 -11.01 -20.67 -13.67
N SER A 217 -11.10 -20.26 -14.94
CA SER A 217 -9.94 -20.01 -15.80
C SER A 217 -9.00 -18.91 -15.29
N GLU A 218 -9.53 -17.88 -14.62
CA GLU A 218 -8.71 -16.80 -14.03
C GLU A 218 -7.96 -17.24 -12.77
N GLY A 219 -8.50 -18.25 -12.06
CA GLY A 219 -7.96 -18.79 -10.82
C GLY A 219 -7.06 -20.01 -10.98
N ARG A 220 -6.98 -20.61 -12.18
CA ARG A 220 -6.32 -21.90 -12.45
C ARG A 220 -4.88 -22.03 -11.92
N TYR A 221 -4.16 -20.94 -11.77
CA TYR A 221 -2.76 -20.92 -11.32
C TYR A 221 -2.58 -20.33 -9.91
N LEU A 222 -3.64 -20.28 -9.10
CA LEU A 222 -3.66 -19.67 -7.77
C LEU A 222 -3.87 -20.69 -6.64
N GLY A 223 -2.99 -21.68 -6.50
CA GLY A 223 -3.22 -22.78 -5.53
C GLY A 223 -2.67 -22.59 -4.11
N ASN A 224 -1.70 -21.68 -3.91
CA ASN A 224 -1.06 -21.50 -2.60
C ASN A 224 -1.74 -20.41 -1.77
N HIS A 225 -2.87 -20.72 -1.12
CA HIS A 225 -3.58 -19.81 -0.20
C HIS A 225 -3.85 -20.43 1.19
N ASP A 226 -4.23 -19.58 2.16
CA ASP A 226 -4.45 -19.96 3.57
C ASP A 226 -5.78 -20.69 3.85
N GLY A 227 -6.35 -21.35 2.84
CA GLY A 227 -7.70 -21.92 2.89
C GLY A 227 -8.85 -20.93 2.71
N SER A 228 -8.60 -19.63 2.49
CA SER A 228 -9.66 -18.63 2.23
C SER A 228 -9.82 -18.23 0.76
N GLY A 229 -9.25 -19.00 -0.16
CA GLY A 229 -9.07 -18.64 -1.56
C GLY A 229 -8.24 -17.36 -1.75
N PHE A 230 -8.30 -16.77 -2.94
CA PHE A 230 -7.59 -15.54 -3.26
C PHE A 230 -8.57 -14.37 -3.38
N LEU A 231 -8.25 -13.25 -2.73
CA LEU A 231 -8.95 -11.99 -2.92
C LEU A 231 -8.09 -11.01 -3.72
N GLU A 232 -8.61 -10.58 -4.86
CA GLU A 232 -8.13 -9.43 -5.62
C GLU A 232 -8.91 -8.20 -5.22
N ILE A 233 -8.19 -7.11 -4.91
CA ILE A 233 -8.77 -5.82 -4.56
C ILE A 233 -8.23 -4.80 -5.57
N ALA A 234 -9.11 -4.25 -6.40
CA ALA A 234 -8.79 -3.31 -7.46
C ALA A 234 -9.32 -1.90 -7.16
N LEU A 235 -8.62 -0.88 -7.67
CA LEU A 235 -9.09 0.50 -7.64
C LEU A 235 -10.00 0.79 -8.85
N VAL A 236 -11.21 1.30 -8.60
CA VAL A 236 -12.31 1.36 -9.61
C VAL A 236 -12.36 2.68 -10.38
N ASN A 237 -11.41 3.60 -10.21
CA ASN A 237 -11.53 4.91 -10.87
C ASN A 237 -11.28 4.83 -12.38
N ASN A 238 -12.30 4.50 -13.17
CA ASN A 238 -12.24 4.30 -14.62
C ASN A 238 -11.88 5.57 -15.42
N GLY A 239 -11.85 6.76 -14.79
CA GLY A 239 -11.44 8.01 -15.45
C GLY A 239 -9.94 8.13 -15.76
N TYR A 240 -9.11 7.17 -15.33
CA TYR A 240 -7.65 7.23 -15.43
C TYR A 240 -7.07 6.05 -16.20
N LYS A 241 -5.94 6.26 -16.91
CA LYS A 241 -5.21 5.16 -17.54
C LYS A 241 -4.70 4.20 -16.46
N ARG A 242 -4.79 2.89 -16.71
CA ARG A 242 -4.44 1.81 -15.78
C ARG A 242 -3.11 2.01 -15.06
N VAL A 243 -2.03 2.26 -15.80
CA VAL A 243 -0.67 2.41 -15.25
C VAL A 243 -0.57 3.57 -14.25
N GLN A 244 -1.23 4.69 -14.56
CA GLN A 244 -1.20 5.90 -13.75
C GLN A 244 -1.86 5.71 -12.38
N ARG A 245 -2.96 4.94 -12.29
CA ARG A 245 -3.63 4.64 -11.00
C ARG A 245 -2.75 3.83 -10.05
N HIS A 246 -2.08 2.82 -10.60
CA HIS A 246 -1.26 1.91 -9.83
C HIS A 246 0.02 2.58 -9.35
N GLN A 247 0.61 3.46 -10.19
CA GLN A 247 1.73 4.29 -9.76
C GLN A 247 1.37 5.13 -8.54
N SER A 248 0.23 5.85 -8.54
CA SER A 248 -0.16 6.70 -7.42
C SER A 248 -0.35 5.92 -6.11
N LEU A 249 -1.10 4.82 -6.14
CA LEU A 249 -1.33 4.02 -4.93
C LEU A 249 -0.04 3.38 -4.44
N PHE A 250 0.75 2.79 -5.33
CA PHE A 250 2.00 2.13 -4.94
C PHE A 250 2.99 3.13 -4.36
N SER A 251 3.16 4.30 -5.00
CA SER A 251 4.02 5.35 -4.49
C SER A 251 3.52 5.90 -3.14
N PHE A 252 2.20 5.96 -2.94
CA PHE A 252 1.62 6.35 -1.66
C PHE A 252 1.87 5.31 -0.56
N LEU A 253 1.62 4.02 -0.81
CA LEU A 253 1.88 2.95 0.15
C LEU A 253 3.38 2.85 0.49
N HIS A 254 4.25 3.01 -0.51
CA HIS A 254 5.69 3.03 -0.31
C HIS A 254 6.13 4.27 0.48
N PHE A 255 5.56 5.44 0.21
CA PHE A 255 5.83 6.63 1.01
C PHE A 255 5.39 6.48 2.48
N LEU A 256 4.22 5.88 2.70
CA LEU A 256 3.76 5.55 4.05
C LEU A 256 4.68 4.54 4.77
N LEU A 257 5.29 3.60 4.04
CA LEU A 257 6.32 2.72 4.59
C LEU A 257 7.48 3.53 5.15
N ILE A 258 8.02 4.44 4.36
CA ILE A 258 9.17 5.28 4.73
C ILE A 258 8.83 6.19 5.92
N LEU A 259 7.66 6.86 5.88
CA LEU A 259 7.17 7.71 6.97
C LEU A 259 7.00 6.95 8.29
N SER A 260 6.61 5.68 8.20
CA SER A 260 6.35 4.86 9.37
C SER A 260 7.55 4.01 9.76
N TYR A 261 8.65 3.98 9.01
CA TYR A 261 9.79 3.14 9.35
C TYR A 261 10.46 3.62 10.65
N GLN A 262 10.82 2.66 11.49
CA GLN A 262 11.70 2.89 12.62
C GLN A 262 12.65 1.71 12.71
N GLU A 263 13.93 2.04 12.77
CA GLU A 263 14.97 1.08 13.13
C GLU A 263 14.76 0.67 14.59
N GLU A 264 14.83 -0.64 14.85
CA GLU A 264 14.68 -1.21 16.21
C GLU A 264 15.91 -0.90 17.08
#